data_AF-A0A924ZYK6-F1
#
_entry.id   AF-A0A924ZYK6-F1
#
_cell.length_a   1.000
_cell.length_b   1.000
_cell.length_c   1.000
_cell.angle_alpha   90.00
_cell.angle_beta   90.00
_cell.angle_gamma   90.00
#
_symmetry.space_group_name_H-M   'P 1'
#
loop_
_entity.id
_entity.type
_entity.pdbx_description
1 polymer ?
#
loop_
_entity_poly.entity_id
_entity_poly.type
_entity_poly.pdbx_seq_one_letter_code
_entity_poly.pdbx_strand_id
1 'polypeptide(L)'
;DEIEKRIVKFFGLNSIFDYSVAQTIPAFSKIRKSESTLMREFWVRSAYTHFESLKSPAVYDRKKLVELISKIRPYTMNVASGLRTVAQALYNIGVTVIYQPSLHTTQVRGATFIIDGKPCIALTDLNKRYSTLWFALLHELHHVLYDFDEIQSNVFHLTGELDLFLLQEDKADEFAKEYFLPVDRSKFIYKYISNELVVRNFAKENQIHPSLIYSFYCWDMEVAGKGSYWAKYKHFQPDVKEALKGININSFSYERIDQAAQYLKDHIFNI
;
A
#
# COMPACT_ATOMS: atom_id res chain seq x y z
N ASP A 1 -24.32 -18.90 7.21
CA ASP A 1 -25.14 -18.98 5.99
C ASP A 1 -24.97 -17.79 5.05
N GLU A 2 -25.41 -16.57 5.37
CA GLU A 2 -25.33 -15.43 4.43
C GLU A 2 -23.88 -14.95 4.18
N ILE A 3 -23.08 -14.84 5.25
CA ILE A 3 -21.65 -14.47 5.16
C ILE A 3 -20.88 -15.54 4.37
N GLU A 4 -21.16 -16.80 4.62
CA GLU A 4 -20.53 -17.94 3.94
C GLU A 4 -20.81 -17.91 2.43
N LYS A 5 -22.09 -17.77 2.05
CA LYS A 5 -22.50 -17.60 0.65
C LYS A 5 -21.82 -16.40 0.01
N ARG A 6 -21.66 -15.29 0.74
CA ARG A 6 -20.97 -14.10 0.24
C ARG A 6 -19.48 -14.36 0.01
N ILE A 7 -18.78 -15.06 0.90
CA ILE A 7 -17.36 -15.42 0.73
C ILE A 7 -17.17 -16.35 -0.48
N VAL A 8 -17.98 -17.41 -0.56
CA VAL A 8 -17.94 -18.37 -1.68
C VAL A 8 -18.17 -17.66 -3.00
N LYS A 9 -19.21 -16.80 -3.07
CA LYS A 9 -19.50 -16.00 -4.27
C LYS A 9 -18.37 -15.02 -4.59
N PHE A 10 -17.85 -14.29 -3.60
CA PHE A 10 -16.83 -13.27 -3.79
C PHE A 10 -15.53 -13.82 -4.40
N PHE A 11 -15.06 -14.97 -3.90
CA PHE A 11 -13.85 -15.64 -4.38
C PHE A 11 -14.10 -16.62 -5.53
N GLY A 12 -15.35 -16.86 -5.93
CA GLY A 12 -15.68 -17.85 -6.96
C GLY A 12 -15.36 -19.30 -6.57
N LEU A 13 -15.49 -19.63 -5.28
CA LEU A 13 -15.22 -20.98 -4.75
C LEU A 13 -16.41 -21.92 -5.02
N ASN A 14 -16.19 -23.24 -5.01
CA ASN A 14 -17.29 -24.21 -5.08
C ASN A 14 -17.91 -24.41 -3.70
N SER A 15 -17.12 -24.28 -2.63
CA SER A 15 -17.58 -24.37 -1.24
C SER A 15 -16.73 -23.49 -0.30
N ILE A 16 -17.24 -23.22 0.91
CA ILE A 16 -16.43 -22.52 1.93
C ILE A 16 -15.22 -23.35 2.37
N PHE A 17 -15.24 -24.67 2.19
CA PHE A 17 -14.11 -25.53 2.55
C PHE A 17 -12.93 -25.34 1.60
N ASP A 18 -13.19 -24.94 0.34
CA ASP A 18 -12.15 -24.55 -0.61
C ASP A 18 -11.40 -23.28 -0.14
N TYR A 19 -12.00 -22.54 0.80
CA TYR A 19 -11.32 -21.47 1.49
C TYR A 19 -10.13 -22.02 2.32
N SER A 20 -10.25 -23.15 3.00
CA SER A 20 -9.12 -23.70 3.77
C SER A 20 -8.09 -24.46 2.92
N VAL A 21 -8.47 -24.97 1.75
CA VAL A 21 -7.67 -25.95 0.97
C VAL A 21 -6.56 -25.31 0.13
N ALA A 22 -6.64 -24.00 -0.18
CA ALA A 22 -5.59 -23.28 -0.90
C ALA A 22 -4.29 -23.07 -0.09
N GLN A 23 -4.24 -23.55 1.16
CA GLN A 23 -3.04 -23.66 1.96
C GLN A 23 -2.83 -25.14 2.31
N THR A 24 -1.67 -25.71 1.96
CA THR A 24 -1.17 -26.92 2.60
C THR A 24 -0.86 -26.61 4.07
N ILE A 25 -1.88 -26.64 4.90
CA ILE A 25 -1.77 -26.50 6.35
C ILE A 25 -1.22 -27.83 6.88
N PRO A 26 -0.02 -27.88 7.50
CA PRO A 26 0.35 -29.02 8.31
C PRO A 26 -0.67 -29.11 9.43
N ALA A 27 -1.27 -30.29 9.61
CA ALA A 27 -2.31 -30.55 10.60
C ALA A 27 -1.80 -30.36 12.04
N PHE A 28 -1.67 -29.12 12.50
CA PHE A 28 -1.42 -28.79 13.89
C PHE A 28 -2.63 -28.06 14.49
N SER A 29 -3.06 -28.67 15.58
CA SER A 29 -4.23 -28.43 16.44
C SER A 29 -4.91 -27.07 16.39
N LYS A 30 -6.24 -27.10 16.20
CA LYS A 30 -7.32 -26.47 17.01
C LYS A 30 -6.98 -25.28 17.95
N ILE A 31 -6.17 -24.32 17.54
CA ILE A 31 -6.06 -23.03 18.23
C ILE A 31 -7.11 -22.10 17.63
N ARG A 32 -8.00 -21.59 18.49
CA ARG A 32 -9.05 -20.65 18.09
C ARG A 32 -8.36 -19.33 17.69
N LYS A 33 -8.22 -19.09 16.39
CA LYS A 33 -7.65 -17.84 15.87
C LYS A 33 -8.51 -16.65 16.32
N SER A 34 -7.86 -15.52 16.62
CA SER A 34 -8.59 -14.28 16.94
C SER A 34 -9.35 -13.76 15.71
N GLU A 35 -10.41 -13.00 15.94
CA GLU A 35 -11.15 -12.31 14.86
C GLU A 35 -10.22 -11.43 14.02
N SER A 36 -9.28 -10.73 14.66
CA SER A 36 -8.27 -9.91 13.97
C SER A 36 -7.38 -10.72 13.03
N THR A 37 -7.00 -11.94 13.42
CA THR A 37 -6.18 -12.84 12.59
C THR A 37 -6.98 -13.32 11.38
N LEU A 38 -8.23 -13.71 11.58
CA LEU A 38 -9.11 -14.15 10.49
C LEU A 38 -9.40 -13.02 9.49
N MET A 39 -9.60 -11.80 9.96
CA MET A 39 -9.79 -10.61 9.11
C MET A 39 -8.51 -10.28 8.32
N ARG A 40 -7.33 -10.39 8.94
CA ARG A 40 -6.04 -10.22 8.25
C ARG A 40 -5.84 -11.28 7.16
N GLU A 41 -6.12 -12.55 7.46
CA GLU A 41 -6.04 -13.65 6.49
C GLU A 41 -6.99 -13.42 5.31
N PHE A 42 -8.22 -12.98 5.57
CA PHE A 42 -9.17 -12.62 4.53
C PHE A 42 -8.67 -11.47 3.64
N TRP A 43 -8.13 -10.41 4.26
CA TRP A 43 -7.59 -9.27 3.52
C TRP A 43 -6.42 -9.68 2.61
N VAL A 44 -5.47 -10.45 3.15
CA VAL A 44 -4.32 -10.97 2.42
C VAL A 44 -4.78 -11.83 1.23
N ARG A 45 -5.71 -12.76 1.46
CA ARG A 45 -6.23 -13.61 0.40
C ARG A 45 -6.96 -12.82 -0.69
N SER A 46 -7.76 -11.82 -0.29
CA SER A 46 -8.42 -10.91 -1.23
C SER A 46 -7.39 -10.20 -2.11
N ALA A 47 -6.32 -9.64 -1.53
CA ALA A 47 -5.27 -9.00 -2.31
C ALA A 47 -4.59 -9.99 -3.28
N TYR A 48 -4.19 -11.16 -2.79
CA TYR A 48 -3.54 -12.21 -3.58
C TYR A 48 -4.39 -12.63 -4.79
N THR A 49 -5.66 -12.96 -4.55
CA THR A 49 -6.59 -13.39 -5.62
C THR A 49 -6.81 -12.29 -6.66
N HIS A 50 -6.79 -11.03 -6.23
CA HIS A 50 -6.89 -9.88 -7.14
C HIS A 50 -5.68 -9.82 -8.08
N PHE A 51 -4.47 -9.97 -7.54
CA PHE A 51 -3.25 -9.97 -8.35
C PHE A 51 -3.18 -11.14 -9.31
N GLU A 52 -3.55 -12.36 -8.87
CA GLU A 52 -3.64 -13.53 -9.75
C GLU A 52 -4.61 -13.33 -10.91
N SER A 53 -5.69 -12.57 -10.68
CA SER A 53 -6.68 -12.25 -11.72
C SER A 53 -6.19 -11.20 -12.71
N LEU A 54 -5.33 -10.27 -12.27
CA LEU A 54 -4.79 -9.20 -13.11
C LEU A 54 -3.76 -9.68 -14.12
N LYS A 55 -2.95 -10.68 -13.77
CA LYS A 55 -1.87 -11.26 -14.60
C LYS A 55 -1.12 -10.19 -15.41
N SER A 56 -0.21 -9.47 -14.78
CA SER A 56 0.63 -8.51 -15.52
C SER A 56 1.44 -9.23 -16.60
N PRO A 57 1.41 -8.81 -17.87
CA PRO A 57 2.22 -9.41 -18.93
C PRO A 57 3.69 -8.98 -18.84
N ALA A 58 3.99 -7.85 -18.19
CA ALA A 58 5.34 -7.31 -18.08
C ALA A 58 6.23 -8.18 -17.18
N VAL A 59 7.51 -8.30 -17.53
CA VAL A 59 8.53 -8.94 -16.69
C VAL A 59 9.07 -7.89 -15.71
N TYR A 60 9.25 -8.27 -14.46
CA TYR A 60 9.83 -7.39 -13.44
C TYR A 60 11.25 -6.96 -13.82
N ASP A 61 11.48 -5.64 -13.83
CA ASP A 61 12.79 -5.04 -14.11
C ASP A 61 13.23 -4.14 -12.95
N ARG A 62 14.11 -4.67 -12.09
CA ARG A 62 14.64 -3.95 -10.92
C ARG A 62 15.38 -2.66 -11.29
N LYS A 63 16.07 -2.60 -12.44
CA LYS A 63 16.81 -1.39 -12.85
C LYS A 63 15.84 -0.28 -13.21
N LYS A 64 14.81 -0.59 -14.00
CA LYS A 64 13.74 0.36 -14.33
C LYS A 64 12.96 0.79 -13.10
N LEU A 65 12.80 -0.08 -12.10
CA LEU A 65 12.17 0.30 -10.84
C LEU A 65 12.96 1.40 -10.11
N VAL A 66 14.28 1.25 -9.98
CA VAL A 66 15.13 2.27 -9.37
C VAL A 66 15.05 3.60 -10.14
N GLU A 67 15.10 3.54 -11.48
CA GLU A 67 14.95 4.72 -12.33
C GLU A 67 13.58 5.40 -12.16
N LEU A 68 12.50 4.61 -12.07
CA LEU A 68 11.15 5.12 -11.90
C LEU A 68 10.96 5.74 -10.52
N ILE A 69 11.47 5.11 -9.46
CA ILE A 69 11.43 5.63 -8.09
C ILE A 69 12.03 7.04 -8.06
N SER A 70 13.16 7.29 -8.71
CA SER A 70 13.78 8.62 -8.74
C SER A 70 12.88 9.74 -9.29
N LYS A 71 11.82 9.39 -10.03
CA LYS A 71 10.90 10.30 -10.72
C LYS A 71 9.55 10.44 -10.03
N ILE A 72 9.28 9.75 -8.91
CA ILE A 72 7.93 9.72 -8.29
C ILE A 72 7.55 11.07 -7.64
N ARG A 73 8.49 11.82 -7.06
CA ARG A 73 8.19 13.01 -6.21
C ARG A 73 7.16 13.97 -6.84
N PRO A 74 7.36 14.46 -8.09
CA PRO A 74 6.45 15.44 -8.68
C PRO A 74 5.02 14.94 -8.82
N TYR A 75 4.81 13.63 -8.98
CA TYR A 75 3.47 13.05 -9.10
C TYR A 75 2.67 13.16 -7.81
N THR A 76 3.31 13.30 -6.65
CA THR A 76 2.61 13.60 -5.39
C THR A 76 1.87 14.94 -5.45
N MET A 77 2.30 15.87 -6.29
CA MET A 77 1.65 17.18 -6.41
C MET A 77 0.32 17.13 -7.19
N ASN A 78 0.07 16.05 -7.92
CA ASN A 78 -1.17 15.84 -8.67
C ASN A 78 -2.07 14.88 -7.90
N VAL A 79 -2.97 15.44 -7.08
CA VAL A 79 -3.87 14.64 -6.23
C VAL A 79 -4.72 13.70 -7.06
N ALA A 80 -5.39 14.19 -8.11
CA ALA A 80 -6.38 13.43 -8.87
C ALA A 80 -5.81 12.26 -9.69
N SER A 81 -4.59 12.37 -10.23
CA SER A 81 -4.06 11.39 -11.20
C SER A 81 -2.63 10.95 -10.96
N GLY A 82 -1.91 11.56 -10.03
CA GLY A 82 -0.51 11.25 -9.74
C GLY A 82 -0.29 9.79 -9.35
N LEU A 83 -1.09 9.31 -8.39
CA LEU A 83 -1.00 7.92 -7.91
C LEU A 83 -1.30 6.90 -9.02
N ARG A 84 -2.35 7.15 -9.81
CA ARG A 84 -2.68 6.34 -10.99
C ARG A 84 -1.54 6.30 -12.00
N THR A 85 -0.95 7.46 -12.30
CA THR A 85 0.14 7.55 -13.28
C THR A 85 1.36 6.74 -12.83
N VAL A 86 1.71 6.82 -11.54
CA VAL A 86 2.81 6.03 -10.96
C VAL A 86 2.46 4.54 -10.97
N ALA A 87 1.24 4.15 -10.60
CA ALA A 87 0.79 2.75 -10.65
C ALA A 87 0.85 2.16 -12.07
N GLN A 88 0.47 2.93 -13.10
CA GLN A 88 0.59 2.52 -14.50
C GLN A 88 2.05 2.37 -14.94
N ALA A 89 2.91 3.32 -14.55
CA ALA A 89 4.34 3.24 -14.87
C ALA A 89 5.00 2.02 -14.20
N LEU A 90 4.63 1.73 -12.94
CA LEU A 90 5.05 0.52 -12.21
C LEU A 90 4.56 -0.75 -12.90
N TYR A 91 3.31 -0.77 -13.35
CA TYR A 91 2.72 -1.92 -14.05
C TYR A 91 3.50 -2.28 -15.33
N ASN A 92 3.91 -1.27 -16.08
CA ASN A 92 4.68 -1.43 -17.33
C ASN A 92 6.09 -2.01 -17.12
N ILE A 93 6.60 -2.01 -15.88
CA ILE A 93 7.91 -2.58 -15.51
C ILE A 93 7.76 -3.83 -14.63
N GLY A 94 6.55 -4.40 -14.59
CA GLY A 94 6.25 -5.64 -13.89
C GLY A 94 5.91 -5.50 -12.41
N VAL A 95 5.64 -4.30 -11.90
CA VAL A 95 5.19 -4.05 -10.51
C VAL A 95 3.70 -3.71 -10.50
N THR A 96 2.85 -4.57 -9.95
CA THR A 96 1.39 -4.31 -9.93
C THR A 96 0.98 -3.63 -8.64
N VAL A 97 0.34 -2.46 -8.72
CA VAL A 97 -0.18 -1.75 -7.54
C VAL A 97 -1.70 -1.72 -7.57
N ILE A 98 -2.34 -2.13 -6.47
CA ILE A 98 -3.78 -2.01 -6.27
C ILE A 98 -4.07 -1.26 -4.98
N TYR A 99 -5.31 -0.77 -4.87
CA TYR A 99 -5.87 -0.30 -3.62
C TYR A 99 -6.81 -1.34 -3.03
N GLN A 100 -6.69 -1.61 -1.74
CA GLN A 100 -7.67 -2.38 -0.98
C GLN A 100 -7.95 -1.68 0.37
N PRO A 101 -9.21 -1.38 0.72
CA PRO A 101 -9.54 -0.69 1.96
C PRO A 101 -8.95 -1.37 3.19
N SER A 102 -8.53 -0.57 4.17
CA SER A 102 -8.13 -1.09 5.48
C SER A 102 -9.33 -1.72 6.20
N LEU A 103 -9.11 -2.84 6.90
CA LEU A 103 -10.10 -3.40 7.81
C LEU A 103 -9.95 -2.75 9.18
N HIS A 104 -11.06 -2.52 9.88
CA HIS A 104 -11.10 -1.75 11.13
C HIS A 104 -10.16 -2.24 12.24
N THR A 105 -9.67 -3.48 12.16
CA THR A 105 -8.78 -4.11 13.16
C THR A 105 -7.33 -4.24 12.68
N THR A 106 -7.01 -3.86 11.43
CA THR A 106 -5.68 -4.05 10.84
C THR A 106 -4.94 -2.71 10.72
N GLN A 107 -3.79 -2.57 11.40
CA GLN A 107 -2.88 -1.42 11.27
C GLN A 107 -1.97 -1.51 10.03
N VAL A 108 -2.46 -2.13 8.96
CA VAL A 108 -1.69 -2.42 7.76
C VAL A 108 -1.75 -1.20 6.84
N ARG A 109 -0.60 -0.59 6.53
CA ARG A 109 -0.48 0.58 5.62
C ARG A 109 -0.39 0.15 4.16
N GLY A 110 0.22 -1.00 3.93
CA GLY A 110 0.33 -1.67 2.65
C GLY A 110 0.80 -3.11 2.87
N ALA A 111 0.91 -3.86 1.78
CA ALA A 111 1.57 -5.15 1.80
C ALA A 111 2.19 -5.44 0.43
N THR A 112 3.36 -6.06 0.45
CA THR A 112 4.08 -6.54 -0.73
C THR A 112 3.96 -8.06 -0.85
N PHE A 113 3.64 -8.53 -2.06
CA PHE A 113 3.51 -9.93 -2.43
C PHE A 113 4.41 -10.22 -3.62
N ILE A 114 4.97 -11.42 -3.70
CA ILE A 114 5.62 -11.92 -4.93
C ILE A 114 4.75 -13.02 -5.53
N ILE A 115 4.18 -12.77 -6.71
CA ILE A 115 3.26 -13.69 -7.40
C ILE A 115 3.84 -13.95 -8.79
N ASP A 116 4.07 -15.22 -9.12
CA ASP A 116 4.71 -15.65 -10.37
C ASP A 116 6.04 -14.92 -10.66
N GLY A 117 6.82 -14.66 -9.61
CA GLY A 117 8.09 -13.94 -9.70
C GLY A 117 7.95 -12.43 -9.96
N LYS A 118 6.76 -11.85 -9.72
CA LYS A 118 6.49 -10.42 -9.93
C LYS A 118 6.04 -9.75 -8.63
N PRO A 119 6.53 -8.54 -8.33
CA PRO A 119 6.12 -7.79 -7.16
C PRO A 119 4.72 -7.18 -7.34
N CYS A 120 3.91 -7.34 -6.31
CA CYS A 120 2.52 -6.91 -6.22
C CYS A 120 2.32 -6.15 -4.91
N ILE A 121 1.85 -4.91 -4.98
CA ILE A 121 1.71 -4.00 -3.84
C ILE A 121 0.23 -3.67 -3.62
N ALA A 122 -0.29 -3.96 -2.45
CA ALA A 122 -1.64 -3.57 -2.03
C ALA A 122 -1.55 -2.39 -1.06
N LEU A 123 -2.02 -1.21 -1.47
CA LEU A 123 -2.08 -0.02 -0.61
C LEU A 123 -3.40 0.03 0.15
N THR A 124 -3.37 0.52 1.39
CA THR A 124 -4.58 0.78 2.19
C THR A 124 -4.82 2.27 2.40
N ASP A 125 -6.04 2.63 2.76
CA ASP A 125 -6.40 3.98 3.21
C ASP A 125 -6.17 4.18 4.71
N LEU A 126 -5.19 3.50 5.33
CA LEU A 126 -4.94 3.64 6.76
C LEU A 126 -4.80 5.13 7.14
N ASN A 127 -5.52 5.53 8.20
CA ASN A 127 -5.66 6.92 8.65
C ASN A 127 -6.36 7.90 7.68
N LYS A 128 -6.73 7.46 6.48
CA LYS A 128 -7.44 8.23 5.44
C LYS A 128 -6.73 9.54 5.08
N ARG A 129 -5.39 9.51 5.00
CA ARG A 129 -4.56 10.67 4.63
C ARG A 129 -3.86 10.41 3.30
N TYR A 130 -3.90 11.41 2.42
CA TYR A 130 -3.22 11.37 1.13
C TYR A 130 -1.71 11.10 1.25
N SER A 131 -1.06 11.72 2.23
CA SER A 131 0.37 11.51 2.53
C SER A 131 0.69 10.06 2.92
N THR A 132 -0.22 9.37 3.63
CA THR A 132 -0.03 7.95 4.00
C THR A 132 0.05 7.06 2.78
N LEU A 133 -0.74 7.33 1.71
CA LEU A 133 -0.71 6.52 0.49
C LEU A 133 0.68 6.55 -0.18
N TRP A 134 1.26 7.74 -0.31
CA TRP A 134 2.58 7.90 -0.90
C TRP A 134 3.70 7.35 -0.03
N PHE A 135 3.60 7.56 1.28
CA PHE A 135 4.53 6.96 2.23
C PHE A 135 4.49 5.42 2.14
N ALA A 136 3.29 4.83 2.21
CA ALA A 136 3.09 3.40 2.07
C ALA A 136 3.65 2.89 0.73
N LEU A 137 3.36 3.55 -0.38
CA LEU A 137 3.92 3.13 -1.68
C LEU A 137 5.46 3.08 -1.67
N LEU A 138 6.15 4.09 -1.13
CA LEU A 138 7.61 4.09 -1.07
C LEU A 138 8.16 3.06 -0.08
N HIS A 139 7.47 2.83 1.02
CA HIS A 139 7.78 1.78 1.99
C HIS A 139 7.68 0.38 1.34
N GLU A 140 6.58 0.09 0.62
CA GLU A 140 6.44 -1.19 -0.09
C GLU A 140 7.45 -1.34 -1.24
N LEU A 141 7.79 -0.24 -1.92
CA LEU A 141 8.84 -0.25 -2.94
C LEU A 141 10.24 -0.53 -2.37
N HIS A 142 10.51 -0.18 -1.10
CA HIS A 142 11.72 -0.63 -0.42
C HIS A 142 11.75 -2.16 -0.32
N HIS A 143 10.66 -2.78 0.15
CA HIS A 143 10.57 -4.23 0.23
C HIS A 143 10.78 -4.92 -1.12
N VAL A 144 10.23 -4.35 -2.20
CA VAL A 144 10.48 -4.85 -3.56
C VAL A 144 11.96 -4.74 -3.98
N LEU A 145 12.69 -3.73 -3.50
CA LEU A 145 14.10 -3.53 -3.86
C LEU A 145 15.07 -4.37 -3.03
N TYR A 146 14.78 -4.57 -1.75
CA TYR A 146 15.74 -5.09 -0.78
C TYR A 146 15.34 -6.42 -0.15
N ASP A 147 14.04 -6.73 -0.13
CA ASP A 147 13.50 -7.90 0.56
C ASP A 147 12.80 -8.87 -0.42
N PHE A 148 12.96 -8.69 -1.73
CA PHE A 148 12.28 -9.45 -2.79
C PHE A 148 12.43 -10.97 -2.63
N ASP A 149 13.68 -11.45 -2.51
CA ASP A 149 13.98 -12.89 -2.46
C ASP A 149 13.44 -13.51 -1.16
N GLU A 150 13.51 -12.77 -0.06
CA GLU A 150 12.99 -13.19 1.24
C GLU A 150 11.46 -13.33 1.17
N ILE A 151 10.77 -12.30 0.68
CA ILE A 151 9.31 -12.34 0.50
C ILE A 151 8.92 -13.48 -0.44
N GLN A 152 9.63 -13.67 -1.56
CA GLN A 152 9.39 -14.76 -2.51
C GLN A 152 9.54 -16.14 -1.86
N SER A 153 10.56 -16.34 -1.03
CA SER A 153 10.81 -17.60 -0.33
C SER A 153 9.79 -17.88 0.80
N ASN A 154 9.26 -16.82 1.42
CA ASN A 154 8.34 -16.91 2.55
C ASN A 154 6.87 -17.01 2.14
N VAL A 155 6.50 -16.83 0.86
CA VAL A 155 5.12 -17.05 0.36
C VAL A 155 4.62 -18.48 0.67
N PHE A 156 5.51 -19.46 0.82
CA PHE A 156 5.15 -20.83 1.17
C PHE A 156 4.61 -21.00 2.61
N HIS A 157 4.69 -19.96 3.46
CA HIS A 157 4.20 -19.96 4.83
C HIS A 157 3.14 -18.87 5.07
N LEU A 158 2.06 -18.86 4.27
CA LEU A 158 0.86 -18.01 4.51
C LEU A 158 0.08 -18.41 5.79
N THR A 159 0.76 -18.79 6.86
CA THR A 159 0.20 -19.01 8.20
C THR A 159 0.11 -17.70 8.97
N GLY A 160 -0.54 -16.69 8.39
CA GLY A 160 -1.07 -15.53 9.10
C GLY A 160 -0.07 -14.57 9.76
N GLU A 161 1.17 -14.96 10.00
CA GLU A 161 2.27 -14.15 10.47
C GLU A 161 3.37 -14.31 9.43
N LEU A 162 3.50 -13.34 8.51
CA LEU A 162 4.83 -13.08 7.98
C LEU A 162 5.71 -12.93 9.21
N ASP A 163 6.87 -13.57 9.24
CA ASP A 163 7.92 -13.23 10.20
C ASP A 163 8.35 -11.78 9.89
N LEU A 164 7.53 -10.82 10.32
CA LEU A 164 7.78 -9.37 10.33
C LEU A 164 9.09 -9.06 11.06
N PHE A 165 9.61 -10.01 11.83
CA PHE A 165 10.92 -9.95 12.48
C PHE A 165 12.11 -10.06 11.51
N LEU A 166 11.93 -10.65 10.32
CA LEU A 166 13.00 -10.73 9.31
C LEU A 166 13.07 -9.46 8.46
N LEU A 167 11.90 -8.87 8.15
CA LEU A 167 11.80 -7.62 7.42
C LEU A 167 12.21 -6.43 8.30
N GLN A 168 13.08 -5.58 7.76
CA GLN A 168 13.57 -4.39 8.47
C GLN A 168 12.63 -3.21 8.22
N GLU A 169 11.46 -3.23 8.85
CA GLU A 169 10.41 -2.20 8.74
C GLU A 169 10.93 -0.77 8.97
N ASP A 170 11.82 -0.59 9.95
CA ASP A 170 12.43 0.71 10.25
C ASP A 170 13.25 1.26 9.06
N LYS A 171 13.88 0.39 8.28
CA LYS A 171 14.62 0.80 7.07
C LYS A 171 13.70 1.19 5.93
N ALA A 172 12.56 0.50 5.79
CA ALA A 172 11.54 0.88 4.81
C ALA A 172 10.92 2.24 5.17
N ASP A 173 10.67 2.47 6.46
CA ASP A 173 10.22 3.76 6.97
C ASP A 173 11.26 4.88 6.76
N GLU A 174 12.52 4.62 7.08
CA GLU A 174 13.63 5.55 6.84
C GLU A 174 13.80 5.87 5.34
N PHE A 175 13.76 4.85 4.48
CA PHE A 175 13.84 5.01 3.03
C PHE A 175 12.76 5.95 2.50
N ALA A 176 11.51 5.75 2.92
CA ALA A 176 10.40 6.61 2.49
C ALA A 176 10.53 8.05 3.04
N LYS A 177 10.96 8.21 4.30
CA LYS A 177 11.21 9.54 4.90
C LYS A 177 12.33 10.28 4.17
N GLU A 178 13.48 9.65 4.01
CA GLU A 178 14.65 10.25 3.34
C GLU A 178 14.38 10.54 1.86
N TYR A 179 13.58 9.71 1.18
CA TYR A 179 13.20 9.97 -0.20
C TYR A 179 12.40 11.27 -0.36
N PHE A 180 11.38 11.47 0.50
CA PHE A 180 10.48 12.63 0.38
C PHE A 180 11.03 13.88 1.08
N LEU A 181 11.49 13.76 2.32
CA LEU A 181 11.93 14.88 3.15
C LEU A 181 13.14 14.50 4.02
N PRO A 182 14.36 14.49 3.44
CA PRO A 182 15.60 14.25 4.16
C PRO A 182 15.74 15.07 5.45
N VAL A 183 16.45 14.53 6.44
CA VAL A 183 16.63 15.17 7.77
C VAL A 183 17.07 16.64 7.70
N ASP A 184 17.99 17.02 6.80
CA ASP A 184 18.46 18.42 6.72
C ASP A 184 17.37 19.36 6.20
N ARG A 185 16.54 18.87 5.28
CA ARG A 185 15.38 19.58 4.73
C ARG A 185 14.27 19.69 5.76
N SER A 186 13.99 18.62 6.51
CA SER A 186 12.98 18.63 7.58
C SER A 186 13.36 19.62 8.69
N LYS A 187 14.61 19.59 9.16
CA LYS A 187 15.14 20.54 10.16
C LYS A 187 15.00 22.00 9.73
N PHE A 188 15.17 22.30 8.44
CA PHE A 188 14.95 23.64 7.92
C PHE A 188 13.46 24.01 7.93
N ILE A 189 12.61 23.20 7.29
CA ILE A 189 11.22 23.59 7.05
C ILE A 189 10.36 23.55 8.32
N TYR A 190 10.70 22.73 9.31
CA TYR A 190 9.96 22.64 10.57
C TYR A 190 9.96 23.94 11.37
N LYS A 191 11.00 24.78 11.23
CA LYS A 191 11.05 26.13 11.85
C LYS A 191 9.96 27.05 11.32
N TYR A 192 9.46 26.77 10.12
CA TYR A 192 8.45 27.56 9.41
C TYR A 192 7.14 26.79 9.23
N ILE A 193 6.92 25.70 9.95
CA ILE A 193 5.76 24.81 9.77
C ILE A 193 4.41 25.51 9.93
N SER A 194 4.35 26.60 10.70
CA SER A 194 3.15 27.43 10.87
C SER A 194 2.90 28.43 9.74
N ASN A 195 3.88 28.67 8.86
CA ASN A 195 3.77 29.57 7.73
C ASN A 195 3.46 28.77 6.45
N GLU A 196 2.17 28.69 6.10
CA GLU A 196 1.70 27.92 4.94
C GLU A 196 2.42 28.32 3.64
N LEU A 197 2.61 29.62 3.39
CA LEU A 197 3.24 30.10 2.16
C LEU A 197 4.68 29.57 2.02
N VAL A 198 5.44 29.59 3.12
CA VAL A 198 6.81 29.05 3.16
C VAL A 198 6.80 27.54 2.95
N VAL A 199 5.90 26.80 3.62
CA VAL A 199 5.76 25.34 3.45
C VAL A 199 5.39 24.98 2.01
N ARG A 200 4.45 25.70 1.39
CA ARG A 200 4.03 25.47 0.01
C ARG A 200 5.13 25.75 -1.00
N ASN A 201 5.87 26.84 -0.84
CA ASN A 201 7.00 27.17 -1.72
C ASN A 201 8.11 26.13 -1.59
N PHE A 202 8.46 25.76 -0.35
CA PHE A 202 9.45 24.71 -0.09
C PHE A 202 9.02 23.36 -0.69
N ALA A 203 7.75 22.97 -0.54
CA ALA A 203 7.21 21.74 -1.12
C ALA A 203 7.33 21.74 -2.65
N LYS A 204 7.02 22.87 -3.29
CA LYS A 204 7.13 23.06 -4.74
C LYS A 204 8.59 22.95 -5.23
N GLU A 205 9.53 23.60 -4.54
CA GLU A 205 10.97 23.51 -4.85
C GLU A 205 11.49 22.07 -4.71
N ASN A 206 10.94 21.33 -3.75
CA ASN A 206 11.26 19.93 -3.51
C ASN A 206 10.39 18.96 -4.32
N GLN A 207 9.52 19.46 -5.20
CA GLN A 207 8.62 18.67 -6.03
C GLN A 207 7.81 17.63 -5.24
N ILE A 208 7.33 17.98 -4.05
CA ILE A 208 6.47 17.12 -3.23
C ILE A 208 5.17 17.84 -2.87
N HIS A 209 4.12 17.09 -2.55
CA HIS A 209 2.91 17.67 -1.99
C HIS A 209 3.17 18.21 -0.56
N PRO A 210 2.69 19.42 -0.20
CA PRO A 210 2.92 20.00 1.13
C PRO A 210 2.36 19.15 2.27
N SER A 211 1.32 18.34 2.02
CA SER A 211 0.75 17.43 3.03
C SER A 211 1.74 16.40 3.56
N LEU A 212 2.78 16.03 2.79
CA LEU A 212 3.86 15.15 3.23
C LEU A 212 4.69 15.83 4.32
N ILE A 213 5.04 17.10 4.13
CA ILE A 213 5.81 17.88 5.12
C ILE A 213 5.06 17.97 6.44
N TYR A 214 3.76 18.30 6.40
CA TYR A 214 2.92 18.36 7.60
C TYR A 214 2.80 17.01 8.30
N SER A 215 2.66 15.91 7.55
CA SER A 215 2.59 14.57 8.13
C SER A 215 3.89 14.13 8.78
N PHE A 216 5.03 14.37 8.14
CA PHE A 216 6.34 14.06 8.74
C PHE A 216 6.59 14.91 9.98
N TYR A 217 6.22 16.19 9.96
CA TYR A 217 6.30 17.02 11.16
C TYR A 217 5.47 16.44 12.31
N CYS A 218 4.21 16.06 12.04
CA CYS A 218 3.35 15.50 13.08
C CYS A 218 3.91 14.21 13.65
N TRP A 219 4.41 13.32 12.79
CA TRP A 219 5.04 12.08 13.21
C TRP A 219 6.30 12.34 14.05
N ASP A 220 7.22 13.17 13.57
CA ASP A 220 8.48 13.42 14.27
C ASP A 220 8.26 14.12 15.63
N MET A 221 7.23 14.97 15.76
CA MET A 221 6.88 15.56 17.06
C MET A 221 6.32 14.53 18.04
N GLU A 222 5.52 13.58 17.58
CA GLU A 222 5.01 12.49 18.42
C GLU A 222 6.15 11.56 18.88
N VAL A 223 7.04 11.17 17.97
CA VAL A 223 8.22 10.34 18.28
C VAL A 223 9.15 11.07 19.27
N ALA A 224 9.32 12.38 19.11
CA ALA A 224 10.13 13.18 20.03
C ALA A 224 9.44 13.50 21.37
N GLY A 225 8.21 13.02 21.61
CA GLY A 225 7.45 13.31 22.83
C GLY A 225 7.01 14.78 22.96
N LYS A 226 6.97 15.54 21.86
CA LYS A 226 6.63 16.97 21.83
C LYS A 226 5.13 17.25 21.63
N GLY A 227 4.32 16.19 21.56
CA GLY A 227 2.87 16.26 21.44
C GLY A 227 2.33 15.96 20.05
N SER A 228 1.01 15.81 19.96
CA SER A 228 0.30 15.47 18.72
C SER A 228 -0.20 16.71 18.00
N TYR A 229 0.20 16.86 16.73
CA TYR A 229 -0.19 18.01 15.89
C TYR A 229 -1.12 17.64 14.73
N TRP A 230 -1.56 16.37 14.65
CA TRP A 230 -2.38 15.89 13.53
C TRP A 230 -3.69 16.66 13.37
N ALA A 231 -4.35 17.04 14.47
CA ALA A 231 -5.58 17.83 14.44
C ALA A 231 -5.35 19.23 13.85
N LYS A 232 -4.22 19.86 14.22
CA LYS A 232 -3.86 21.21 13.77
C LYS A 232 -3.65 21.26 12.26
N TYR A 233 -2.98 20.27 11.68
CA TYR A 233 -2.59 20.27 10.27
C TYR A 233 -3.47 19.39 9.37
N LYS A 234 -4.59 18.87 9.88
CA LYS A 234 -5.50 17.98 9.14
C LYS A 234 -6.01 18.59 7.83
N HIS A 235 -6.30 19.90 7.82
CA HIS A 235 -6.87 20.60 6.66
C HIS A 235 -5.90 20.71 5.47
N PHE A 236 -4.61 20.45 5.67
CA PHE A 236 -3.62 20.37 4.58
C PHE A 236 -3.59 19.02 3.88
N GLN A 237 -4.34 18.01 4.36
CA GLN A 237 -4.50 16.75 3.64
C GLN A 237 -5.62 16.88 2.60
N PRO A 238 -5.33 16.63 1.31
CA PRO A 238 -6.37 16.47 0.30
C PRO A 238 -7.32 15.32 0.65
N ASP A 239 -8.50 15.32 0.04
CA ASP A 239 -9.40 14.17 0.13
C ASP A 239 -8.74 12.95 -0.52
N VAL A 240 -8.46 11.94 0.30
CA VAL A 240 -7.86 10.68 -0.13
C VAL A 240 -8.70 10.01 -1.24
N LYS A 241 -10.03 10.20 -1.24
CA LYS A 241 -10.91 9.65 -2.26
C LYS A 241 -10.57 10.18 -3.65
N GLU A 242 -10.13 11.43 -3.77
CA GLU A 242 -9.75 12.03 -5.05
C GLU A 242 -8.54 11.32 -5.66
N ALA A 243 -7.52 11.04 -4.84
CA ALA A 243 -6.35 10.29 -5.26
C ALA A 243 -6.64 8.82 -5.60
N LEU A 244 -7.62 8.28 -4.91
CA LEU A 244 -8.05 6.91 -5.08
C LEU A 244 -8.92 6.72 -6.32
N LYS A 245 -9.64 7.74 -6.85
CA LYS A 245 -10.52 7.60 -8.04
C LYS A 245 -9.89 6.84 -9.22
N GLY A 246 -8.59 7.00 -9.44
CA GLY A 246 -7.86 6.38 -10.55
C GLY A 246 -7.24 5.02 -10.26
N ILE A 247 -7.33 4.48 -9.04
CA ILE A 247 -6.80 3.15 -8.68
C ILE A 247 -7.78 2.32 -7.83
N ASN A 248 -8.83 2.96 -7.34
CA ASN A 248 -9.79 2.43 -6.38
C ASN A 248 -10.85 1.63 -7.10
N ILE A 249 -10.60 0.35 -7.13
CA ILE A 249 -11.68 -0.60 -7.01
C ILE A 249 -11.78 -0.90 -5.53
N ASN A 250 -12.85 -0.45 -4.89
CA ASN A 250 -13.21 -1.05 -3.63
C ASN A 250 -13.59 -2.50 -3.98
N SER A 251 -12.66 -3.43 -3.94
CA SER A 251 -12.90 -4.83 -4.36
C SER A 251 -14.10 -5.39 -3.61
N PHE A 252 -14.28 -5.01 -2.34
CA PHE A 252 -15.41 -5.42 -1.50
C PHE A 252 -16.78 -4.86 -1.93
N SER A 253 -16.84 -3.85 -2.81
CA SER A 253 -18.11 -3.37 -3.38
C SER A 253 -18.60 -4.21 -4.55
N TYR A 254 -17.79 -5.14 -5.07
CA TYR A 254 -18.17 -6.04 -6.16
C TYR A 254 -18.70 -7.37 -5.60
N GLU A 255 -19.57 -8.03 -6.38
CA GLU A 255 -20.08 -9.34 -6.01
C GLU A 255 -19.03 -10.45 -6.15
N ARG A 256 -18.08 -10.26 -7.08
CA ARG A 256 -16.97 -11.19 -7.36
C ARG A 256 -15.67 -10.43 -7.60
N ILE A 257 -14.55 -11.04 -7.24
CA ILE A 257 -13.21 -10.44 -7.36
C ILE A 257 -12.71 -10.31 -8.81
N ASP A 258 -13.18 -11.18 -9.71
CA ASP A 258 -12.85 -11.13 -11.14
C ASP A 258 -13.46 -9.90 -11.83
N GLN A 259 -14.64 -9.45 -11.40
CA GLN A 259 -15.26 -8.21 -11.87
C GLN A 259 -14.41 -6.99 -11.49
N ALA A 260 -13.87 -6.99 -10.27
CA ALA A 260 -12.94 -5.96 -9.83
C ALA A 260 -11.68 -6.01 -10.71
N ALA A 261 -11.05 -7.17 -10.88
CA ALA A 261 -9.87 -7.31 -11.72
C ALA A 261 -10.10 -6.84 -13.18
N GLN A 262 -11.24 -7.19 -13.80
CA GLN A 262 -11.57 -6.74 -15.16
C GLN A 262 -11.69 -5.21 -15.25
N TYR A 263 -12.25 -4.55 -14.24
CA TYR A 263 -12.31 -3.09 -14.22
C TYR A 263 -10.92 -2.43 -14.27
N LEU A 264 -9.93 -2.94 -13.52
CA LEU A 264 -8.55 -2.41 -13.62
C LEU A 264 -7.95 -2.63 -14.99
N LYS A 265 -8.17 -3.80 -15.58
CA LYS A 265 -7.68 -4.12 -16.92
C LYS A 265 -8.19 -3.07 -17.92
N ASP A 266 -9.51 -2.88 -17.95
CA ASP A 266 -10.17 -2.01 -18.92
C ASP A 266 -9.89 -0.51 -18.70
N HIS A 267 -9.85 -0.06 -17.43
CA HIS A 267 -9.90 1.39 -17.13
C HIS A 267 -8.58 1.97 -16.62
N ILE A 268 -7.70 1.14 -16.05
CA ILE A 268 -6.46 1.59 -15.41
C ILE A 268 -5.24 1.14 -16.20
N PHE A 269 -5.13 -0.15 -16.52
CA PHE A 269 -3.97 -0.71 -17.20
C PHE A 269 -4.12 -0.78 -18.73
N ASN A 270 -5.33 -0.55 -19.24
CA ASN A 270 -5.68 -0.59 -20.66
C ASN A 270 -5.24 -1.90 -21.34
N ILE A 271 -5.57 -3.03 -20.70
CA ILE A 271 -5.30 -4.40 -21.19
C ILE A 271 -6.58 -5.22 -21.27
#